data_AF-A0A3B3CWL7-F1
#
_entry.id   AF-A0A3B3CWL7-F1
#
_cell.length_a   1.000
_cell.length_b   1.000
_cell.length_c   1.000
_cell.angle_alpha   90.00
_cell.angle_beta   90.00
_cell.angle_gamma   90.00
#
_symmetry.space_group_name_H-M   'P 1'
#
loop_
_entity.id
_entity.type
_entity.pdbx_description
1 polymer ?
#
loop_
_entity_poly.entity_id
_entity_poly.type
_entity_poly.pdbx_seq_one_letter_code
_entity_poly.pdbx_strand_id
1 'polypeptide(L)'
;MWVVPLYFTIKLYWWRFLSMWGMFSVVTSYVIFRATRKPLSCRTPRMVYKWFLLIYKLSYAVGVLGYLAIMFTMFGFNVFFRIKAEDSMDVGVIMLFYGLYYGVMGRDFAEICSDYMASTIGYYSKGGMPSRSLSNDICAVCGQRILVDVEEEGFIEDTYQLSCGHIFHEFCIRGWCIVGKKQTCPYCNEKVDLKRMMNNPYPFLRNRTFK
;
A
#
# COMPACT_ATOMS: atom_id res chain seq x y z
N MET A 1 -16.16 -5.49 7.29
CA MET A 1 -16.00 -5.92 5.88
C MET A 1 -15.30 -7.27 5.71
N TRP A 2 -14.39 -7.69 6.60
CA TRP A 2 -13.64 -8.97 6.46
C TRP A 2 -14.48 -10.25 6.65
N VAL A 3 -15.46 -10.25 7.56
CA VAL A 3 -16.23 -11.46 7.94
C VAL A 3 -17.44 -11.73 7.02
N VAL A 4 -18.05 -10.68 6.46
CA VAL A 4 -19.32 -10.81 5.73
C VAL A 4 -19.21 -11.69 4.48
N PRO A 5 -18.25 -11.49 3.55
CA PRO A 5 -18.13 -12.36 2.37
C PRO A 5 -17.69 -13.79 2.71
N LEU A 6 -16.98 -13.95 3.83
CA LEU A 6 -16.57 -15.23 4.37
C LEU A 6 -17.78 -16.08 4.81
N TYR A 7 -18.73 -15.45 5.52
CA TYR A 7 -19.96 -16.11 5.96
C TYR A 7 -20.79 -16.62 4.77
N PHE A 8 -20.96 -15.80 3.73
CA PHE A 8 -21.69 -16.20 2.52
C PHE A 8 -20.98 -17.29 1.74
N THR A 9 -19.65 -17.23 1.60
CA THR A 9 -18.87 -18.22 0.82
C THR A 9 -18.78 -19.57 1.50
N ILE A 10 -18.79 -19.64 2.84
CA ILE A 10 -18.94 -20.89 3.59
C ILE A 10 -20.32 -21.50 3.36
N LYS A 11 -21.39 -20.70 3.48
CA LYS A 11 -22.78 -21.16 3.25
C LYS A 11 -23.01 -21.67 1.83
N LEU A 12 -22.32 -21.11 0.85
CA LEU A 12 -22.45 -21.43 -0.59
C LEU A 12 -21.37 -22.41 -1.10
N TYR A 13 -20.51 -22.96 -0.23
CA TYR A 13 -19.43 -23.90 -0.58
C TYR A 13 -18.49 -23.42 -1.70
N TRP A 14 -18.17 -22.11 -1.72
CA TRP A 14 -17.37 -21.54 -2.80
C TRP A 14 -15.86 -21.67 -2.53
N TRP A 15 -15.32 -22.87 -2.76
CA TRP A 15 -13.94 -23.25 -2.41
C TRP A 15 -12.84 -22.36 -2.99
N ARG A 16 -13.02 -21.83 -4.21
CA ARG A 16 -12.03 -20.95 -4.87
C ARG A 16 -11.81 -19.66 -4.08
N PHE A 17 -12.89 -19.04 -3.62
CA PHE A 17 -12.81 -17.83 -2.81
C PHE A 17 -12.18 -18.11 -1.45
N LEU A 18 -12.59 -19.21 -0.80
CA LEU A 18 -12.08 -19.61 0.52
C LEU A 18 -10.56 -19.84 0.50
N SER A 19 -10.04 -20.49 -0.53
CA SER A 19 -8.60 -20.71 -0.68
C SER A 19 -7.82 -19.39 -0.82
N MET A 20 -8.24 -18.52 -1.76
CA MET A 20 -7.60 -17.22 -1.97
C MET A 20 -7.68 -16.33 -0.72
N TRP A 21 -8.84 -16.32 -0.07
CA TRP A 21 -9.07 -15.55 1.15
C TRP A 21 -8.22 -16.06 2.31
N GLY A 22 -8.08 -17.39 2.46
CA GLY A 22 -7.26 -18.02 3.47
C GLY A 22 -5.78 -17.66 3.29
N MET A 23 -5.25 -17.79 2.06
CA MET A 23 -3.88 -17.40 1.75
C MET A 23 -3.64 -15.91 2.03
N PHE A 24 -4.53 -15.03 1.55
CA PHE A 24 -4.44 -13.60 1.81
C PHE A 24 -4.44 -13.27 3.31
N SER A 25 -5.32 -13.93 4.08
CA SER A 25 -5.44 -13.72 5.51
C SER A 25 -4.19 -14.18 6.25
N VAL A 26 -3.65 -15.36 5.94
CA VAL A 26 -2.41 -15.87 6.56
C VAL A 26 -1.24 -14.92 6.33
N VAL A 27 -1.02 -14.48 5.09
CA VAL A 27 0.09 -13.56 4.78
C VAL A 27 -0.13 -12.20 5.44
N THR A 28 -1.34 -11.65 5.37
CA THR A 28 -1.65 -10.35 5.98
C THR A 28 -1.54 -10.39 7.49
N SER A 29 -1.96 -11.47 8.15
CA SER A 29 -1.75 -11.69 9.58
C SER A 29 -0.27 -11.73 9.94
N TYR A 30 0.58 -12.37 9.13
CA TYR A 30 2.03 -12.33 9.33
C TYR A 30 2.60 -10.91 9.21
N VAL A 31 2.15 -10.13 8.22
CA VAL A 31 2.58 -8.73 8.06
C VAL A 31 2.12 -7.86 9.25
N ILE A 32 0.87 -8.01 9.69
CA ILE A 32 0.33 -7.31 10.88
C ILE A 32 1.13 -7.69 12.13
N PHE A 33 1.41 -8.99 12.32
CA PHE A 33 2.23 -9.46 13.42
C PHE A 33 3.59 -8.76 13.40
N ARG A 34 4.27 -8.70 12.25
CA ARG A 34 5.56 -7.98 12.14
C ARG A 34 5.41 -6.49 12.45
N ALA A 35 4.34 -5.84 11.99
CA ALA A 35 4.09 -4.41 12.20
C ALA A 35 3.77 -4.04 13.67
N THR A 36 3.22 -4.98 14.45
CA THR A 36 2.80 -4.77 15.85
C THR A 36 3.87 -5.13 16.89
N ARG A 37 4.99 -5.75 16.48
CA ARG A 37 6.09 -6.13 17.38
C ARG A 37 6.83 -4.91 17.91
N LYS A 38 7.17 -4.95 19.19
CA LYS A 38 8.03 -3.98 19.89
C LYS A 38 9.32 -4.69 20.36
N PRO A 39 10.53 -4.15 20.08
CA PRO A 39 10.81 -2.99 19.25
C PRO A 39 10.57 -3.27 17.75
N LEU A 40 10.18 -2.23 17.01
CA LEU A 40 9.98 -2.33 15.55
C LEU A 40 11.33 -2.45 14.84
N SER A 41 11.52 -3.49 14.04
CA SER A 41 12.74 -3.64 13.24
C SER A 41 12.75 -2.66 12.07
N CYS A 42 13.92 -2.08 11.76
CA CYS A 42 14.16 -1.08 10.72
C CYS A 42 13.64 -1.47 9.32
N ARG A 43 13.69 -2.76 8.96
CA ARG A 43 13.24 -3.26 7.64
C ARG A 43 11.71 -3.42 7.55
N THR A 44 11.02 -3.44 8.69
CA THR A 44 9.58 -3.77 8.77
C THR A 44 8.69 -2.77 8.02
N PRO A 45 8.83 -1.44 8.20
CA PRO A 45 7.99 -0.48 7.48
C PRO A 45 8.07 -0.63 5.96
N ARG A 46 9.28 -0.86 5.45
CA ARG A 46 9.48 -1.08 4.01
C ARG A 46 8.80 -2.35 3.52
N MET A 47 8.88 -3.44 4.29
CA MET A 47 8.20 -4.70 3.96
C MET A 47 6.68 -4.53 3.95
N VAL A 48 6.13 -3.88 4.97
CA VAL A 48 4.69 -3.61 5.12
C VAL A 48 4.17 -2.79 3.94
N TYR A 49 4.83 -1.68 3.60
CA TYR A 49 4.43 -0.84 2.48
C TYR A 49 4.55 -1.55 1.13
N LYS A 50 5.61 -2.36 0.91
CA LYS A 50 5.74 -3.16 -0.32
C LYS A 50 4.61 -4.17 -0.48
N TRP A 51 4.24 -4.86 0.60
CA TRP A 51 3.15 -5.83 0.58
C TRP A 51 1.81 -5.19 0.22
N PHE A 52 1.42 -4.12 0.92
CA PHE A 52 0.14 -3.46 0.64
C PHE A 52 0.12 -2.75 -0.71
N LEU A 53 1.25 -2.24 -1.18
CA LEU A 53 1.37 -1.69 -2.54
C LEU A 53 1.20 -2.80 -3.60
N LEU A 54 1.74 -4.00 -3.37
CA LEU A 54 1.54 -5.15 -4.26
C LEU A 54 0.06 -5.54 -4.33
N ILE A 55 -0.61 -5.64 -3.18
CA ILE A 55 -2.06 -5.94 -3.12
C ILE A 55 -2.86 -4.87 -3.86
N TYR A 56 -2.53 -3.59 -3.68
CA TYR A 56 -3.16 -2.50 -4.42
C TYR A 56 -2.98 -2.65 -5.93
N LYS A 57 -1.75 -2.89 -6.42
CA LYS A 57 -1.47 -3.05 -7.86
C LYS A 57 -2.21 -4.25 -8.46
N LEU A 58 -2.20 -5.40 -7.78
CA LEU A 58 -2.91 -6.59 -8.24
C LEU A 58 -4.42 -6.37 -8.26
N SER A 59 -4.98 -5.81 -7.19
CA SER A 59 -6.41 -5.53 -7.08
C SER A 59 -6.87 -4.52 -8.14
N TYR A 60 -6.07 -3.49 -8.39
CA TYR A 60 -6.31 -2.52 -9.45
C TYR A 60 -6.26 -3.16 -10.83
N ALA A 61 -5.24 -3.96 -11.13
CA ALA A 61 -5.12 -4.66 -12.41
C ALA A 61 -6.29 -5.61 -12.65
N VAL A 62 -6.66 -6.43 -11.66
CA VAL A 62 -7.81 -7.34 -11.75
C VAL A 62 -9.13 -6.57 -11.92
N GLY A 63 -9.31 -5.47 -11.19
CA GLY A 63 -10.48 -4.61 -11.33
C GLY A 63 -10.60 -3.98 -12.73
N VAL A 64 -9.49 -3.45 -13.27
CA VAL A 64 -9.45 -2.90 -14.64
C VAL A 64 -9.73 -3.99 -15.67
N LEU A 65 -9.13 -5.17 -15.54
CA LEU A 65 -9.38 -6.29 -16.45
C LEU A 65 -10.85 -6.75 -16.40
N GLY A 66 -11.44 -6.83 -15.21
CA GLY A 66 -12.87 -7.14 -15.06
C GLY A 66 -13.77 -6.10 -15.72
N TYR A 67 -13.46 -4.81 -15.52
CA TYR A 67 -14.19 -3.72 -16.18
C TYR A 67 -14.10 -3.80 -17.71
N LEU A 68 -12.89 -4.00 -18.24
CA LEU A 68 -12.68 -4.15 -19.67
C LEU A 68 -13.43 -5.38 -20.23
N ALA A 69 -13.44 -6.50 -19.52
CA ALA A 69 -14.20 -7.69 -19.93
C ALA A 69 -15.71 -7.42 -20.03
N ILE A 70 -16.29 -6.68 -19.08
CA ILE A 70 -17.69 -6.25 -19.15
C ILE A 70 -17.92 -5.33 -20.35
N MET A 71 -17.08 -4.30 -20.53
CA MET A 71 -17.20 -3.37 -21.66
C MET A 71 -17.10 -4.11 -23.00
N PHE A 72 -16.11 -4.99 -23.18
CA PHE A 72 -15.97 -5.79 -24.40
C PHE A 72 -17.19 -6.67 -24.68
N THR A 73 -17.82 -7.19 -23.62
CA THR A 73 -19.04 -7.99 -23.77
C THR A 73 -20.24 -7.13 -24.17
N MET A 74 -20.39 -5.93 -23.58
CA MET A 74 -21.46 -4.99 -23.93
C MET A 74 -21.36 -4.47 -25.38
N PHE A 75 -20.14 -4.25 -25.88
CA PHE A 75 -19.91 -3.84 -27.27
C PHE A 75 -20.05 -4.98 -28.30
N GLY A 76 -20.35 -6.21 -27.86
CA GLY A 76 -20.57 -7.35 -28.76
C GLY A 76 -19.29 -7.98 -29.33
N PHE A 77 -18.09 -7.53 -28.93
CA PHE A 77 -16.82 -8.15 -29.34
C PHE A 77 -16.70 -9.62 -28.90
N ASN A 78 -17.44 -10.02 -27.88
CA ASN A 78 -17.56 -11.40 -27.43
C ASN A 78 -18.03 -12.35 -28.58
N VAL A 79 -18.90 -11.88 -29.48
CA VAL A 79 -19.39 -12.66 -30.63
C VAL A 79 -18.24 -13.01 -31.60
N PHE A 80 -17.24 -12.14 -31.73
CA PHE A 80 -16.05 -12.38 -32.56
C PHE A 80 -15.20 -13.55 -32.03
N PHE A 81 -15.13 -13.70 -30.70
CA PHE A 81 -14.42 -14.79 -30.04
C PHE A 81 -15.26 -16.05 -29.82
N ARG A 82 -16.53 -16.07 -30.28
CA ARG A 82 -17.49 -17.17 -30.09
C ARG A 82 -17.68 -17.59 -28.61
N ILE A 83 -17.48 -16.66 -27.69
CA ILE A 83 -17.77 -16.90 -26.26
C ILE A 83 -19.26 -16.55 -26.04
N LYS A 84 -19.90 -17.13 -25.01
CA LYS A 84 -21.26 -16.73 -24.64
C LYS A 84 -21.20 -15.39 -23.89
N ALA A 85 -22.15 -14.50 -24.17
CA ALA A 85 -22.23 -13.20 -23.49
C ALA A 85 -22.34 -13.37 -21.96
N GLU A 86 -23.19 -14.30 -21.53
CA GLU A 86 -23.41 -14.67 -20.13
C GLU A 86 -22.10 -15.04 -19.41
N ASP A 87 -21.37 -16.05 -19.94
CA ASP A 87 -20.12 -16.53 -19.33
C ASP A 87 -19.06 -15.42 -19.18
N SER A 88 -18.95 -14.54 -20.18
CA SER A 88 -17.98 -13.43 -20.15
C SER A 88 -18.38 -12.32 -19.17
N MET A 89 -19.68 -12.01 -19.08
CA MET A 89 -20.19 -11.07 -18.09
C MET A 89 -19.94 -11.60 -16.67
N ASP A 90 -20.22 -12.88 -16.42
CA ASP A 90 -19.98 -13.52 -15.13
C ASP A 90 -18.50 -13.45 -14.72
N VAL A 91 -17.59 -13.77 -15.63
CA VAL A 91 -16.14 -13.65 -15.39
C VAL A 91 -15.76 -12.19 -15.10
N GLY A 92 -16.28 -11.23 -15.88
CA GLY A 92 -16.00 -9.80 -15.70
C GLY A 92 -16.48 -9.27 -14.35
N VAL A 93 -17.71 -9.61 -13.96
CA VAL A 93 -18.30 -9.22 -12.67
C VAL A 93 -17.55 -9.87 -11.51
N ILE A 94 -17.20 -11.15 -11.60
CA ILE A 94 -16.40 -11.84 -10.58
C ILE A 94 -15.03 -11.17 -10.44
N MET A 95 -14.31 -10.91 -11.54
CA MET A 95 -13.02 -10.22 -11.48
C MET A 95 -13.14 -8.84 -10.83
N LEU A 96 -14.15 -8.04 -11.21
CA LEU A 96 -14.41 -6.74 -10.58
C LEU A 96 -14.66 -6.87 -9.08
N PHE A 97 -15.49 -7.82 -8.67
CA PHE A 97 -15.80 -8.05 -7.27
C PHE A 97 -14.54 -8.41 -6.48
N TYR A 98 -13.69 -9.30 -6.99
CA TYR A 98 -12.42 -9.66 -6.36
C TYR A 98 -11.47 -8.46 -6.27
N GLY A 99 -11.32 -7.70 -7.35
CA GLY A 99 -10.46 -6.51 -7.37
C GLY A 99 -10.91 -5.45 -6.36
N LEU A 100 -12.21 -5.15 -6.30
CA LEU A 100 -12.75 -4.20 -5.33
C LEU A 100 -12.64 -4.71 -3.89
N TYR A 101 -12.97 -5.97 -3.65
CA TYR A 101 -12.94 -6.56 -2.30
C TYR A 101 -11.53 -6.54 -1.69
N TYR A 102 -10.54 -7.12 -2.38
CA TYR A 102 -9.16 -7.16 -1.88
C TYR A 102 -8.51 -5.76 -1.89
N GLY A 103 -8.91 -4.88 -2.82
CA GLY A 103 -8.44 -3.50 -2.88
C GLY A 103 -8.88 -2.67 -1.66
N VAL A 104 -10.16 -2.72 -1.30
CA VAL A 104 -10.69 -2.04 -0.11
C VAL A 104 -10.09 -2.65 1.16
N MET A 105 -10.10 -3.98 1.26
CA MET A 105 -9.57 -4.68 2.43
C MET A 105 -8.07 -4.42 2.65
N GLY A 106 -7.27 -4.48 1.59
CA GLY A 106 -5.84 -4.20 1.66
C GLY A 106 -5.55 -2.77 2.13
N ARG A 107 -6.39 -1.80 1.71
CA ARG A 107 -6.28 -0.41 2.15
C ARG A 107 -6.58 -0.26 3.64
N ASP A 108 -7.62 -0.90 4.16
CA ASP A 108 -7.98 -0.83 5.58
C ASP A 108 -6.87 -1.42 6.46
N PHE A 109 -6.32 -2.58 6.09
CA PHE A 109 -5.21 -3.19 6.82
C PHE A 109 -3.91 -2.38 6.74
N ALA A 110 -3.65 -1.73 5.60
CA ALA A 110 -2.50 -0.85 5.43
C ALA A 110 -2.56 0.35 6.39
N GLU A 111 -3.73 0.95 6.55
CA GLU A 111 -3.98 2.05 7.47
C GLU A 111 -3.75 1.60 8.92
N ILE A 112 -4.37 0.48 9.32
CA ILE A 112 -4.19 -0.11 10.66
C ILE A 112 -2.71 -0.42 10.95
N CYS A 113 -1.99 -1.05 10.02
CA CYS A 113 -0.56 -1.36 10.21
C CYS A 113 0.26 -0.09 10.38
N SER A 114 -0.07 0.95 9.61
CA SER A 114 0.62 2.24 9.67
C SER A 114 0.39 2.95 11.00
N ASP A 115 -0.81 2.84 11.58
CA ASP A 115 -1.10 3.33 12.94
C ASP A 115 -0.26 2.64 14.01
N TYR A 116 -0.16 1.31 13.96
CA TYR A 116 0.66 0.56 14.91
C TYR A 116 2.14 0.93 14.78
N MET A 117 2.66 1.04 13.56
CA MET A 117 4.04 1.47 13.33
C MET A 117 4.28 2.90 13.82
N ALA A 118 3.38 3.84 13.50
CA ALA A 118 3.42 5.23 13.96
C ALA A 118 3.49 5.33 15.48
N SER A 119 2.63 4.59 16.19
CA SER A 119 2.58 4.56 17.65
C SER A 119 3.85 3.98 18.29
N THR A 120 4.54 3.08 17.59
CA THR A 120 5.78 2.44 18.07
C THR A 120 7.01 3.31 17.80
N ILE A 121 6.98 4.07 16.71
CA ILE A 121 8.07 4.98 16.31
C ILE A 121 8.20 6.15 17.31
N GLY A 122 7.08 6.70 17.80
CA GLY A 122 7.04 7.45 19.06
C GLY A 122 7.84 8.78 19.14
N TYR A 123 8.19 9.41 18.01
CA TYR A 123 8.93 10.69 18.02
C TYR A 123 8.09 11.89 18.45
N TYR A 124 6.75 11.77 18.45
CA TYR A 124 5.84 12.80 18.95
C TYR A 124 5.23 12.40 20.30
N SER A 125 5.51 13.19 21.34
CA SER A 125 4.79 13.17 22.61
C SER A 125 3.71 14.25 22.58
N LYS A 126 2.48 13.94 23.03
CA LYS A 126 1.42 14.94 23.24
C LYS A 126 1.83 16.05 24.24
N GLY A 127 2.93 15.88 24.98
CA GLY A 127 3.48 16.83 25.94
C GLY A 127 4.64 17.69 25.43
N GLY A 128 4.89 17.76 24.12
CA GLY A 128 5.84 18.72 23.53
C GLY A 128 7.34 18.39 23.68
N MET A 129 7.74 17.45 24.54
CA MET A 129 9.12 16.97 24.63
C MET A 129 9.33 15.71 23.76
N PRO A 130 10.24 15.71 22.77
CA PRO A 130 10.54 14.54 21.96
C PRO A 130 11.15 13.44 22.86
N SER A 131 10.57 12.24 22.84
CA SER A 131 11.05 11.11 23.67
C SER A 131 12.40 10.55 23.19
N ARG A 132 12.82 10.91 21.97
CA ARG A 132 14.06 10.49 21.32
C ARG A 132 14.57 11.61 20.40
N SER A 133 15.82 12.00 20.56
CA SER A 133 16.54 12.82 19.57
C SER A 133 17.05 11.92 18.45
N LEU A 134 16.64 12.19 17.21
CA LEU A 134 17.16 11.49 16.03
C LEU A 134 18.20 12.37 15.36
N SER A 135 19.35 11.80 14.97
CA SER A 135 20.33 12.52 14.18
C SER A 135 19.80 12.78 12.76
N ASN A 136 20.18 13.91 12.16
CA ASN A 136 19.65 14.37 10.86
C ASN A 136 19.92 13.40 9.69
N ASP A 137 20.83 12.43 9.88
CA ASP A 137 21.20 11.40 8.91
C ASP A 137 20.38 10.11 9.02
N ILE A 138 19.39 10.01 9.93
CA ILE A 138 18.59 8.79 10.10
C ILE A 138 17.13 9.04 9.71
N CYS A 139 16.58 8.17 8.86
CA CYS A 139 15.17 8.23 8.48
C CYS A 139 14.27 7.81 9.65
N ALA A 140 13.40 8.70 10.13
CA ALA A 140 12.53 8.41 11.28
C ALA A 140 11.53 7.26 11.04
N VAL A 141 11.18 6.97 9.78
CA VAL A 141 10.23 5.88 9.47
C VAL A 141 10.89 4.51 9.59
N CYS A 142 12.06 4.32 8.98
CA CYS A 142 12.72 3.01 8.91
C CYS A 142 13.95 2.88 9.83
N GLY A 143 14.40 3.95 10.49
CA GLY A 143 15.56 3.91 11.39
C GLY A 143 16.88 3.55 10.71
N GLN A 144 17.01 3.75 9.39
CA GLN A 144 18.25 3.53 8.63
C GLN A 144 18.87 4.86 8.23
N ARG A 145 20.19 4.84 8.01
CA ARG A 145 20.94 6.02 7.55
C ARG A 145 20.49 6.46 6.16
N ILE A 146 20.51 7.77 5.96
CA ILE A 146 20.25 8.47 4.71
C ILE A 146 21.62 8.68 4.08
N LEU A 147 21.87 8.01 2.95
CA LEU A 147 23.19 7.94 2.31
C LEU A 147 23.33 8.88 1.10
N VAL A 148 22.24 9.54 0.70
CA VAL A 148 22.12 10.32 -0.53
C VAL A 148 21.57 11.68 -0.15
N ASP A 149 22.27 12.76 -0.51
CA ASP A 149 21.77 14.11 -0.26
C ASP A 149 20.63 14.47 -1.21
N VAL A 150 19.80 15.43 -0.80
CA VAL A 150 18.53 15.81 -1.46
C VAL A 150 18.71 16.23 -2.93
N GLU A 151 19.93 16.62 -3.31
CA GLU A 151 20.28 17.17 -4.62
C GLU A 151 20.90 16.13 -5.57
N GLU A 152 21.22 14.92 -5.10
CA GLU A 152 21.84 13.86 -5.91
C GLU A 152 20.87 12.69 -6.15
N GLU A 153 20.85 12.15 -7.38
CA GLU A 153 20.12 10.91 -7.64
C GLU A 153 20.80 9.74 -6.92
N GLY A 154 20.05 9.08 -6.06
CA GLY A 154 20.59 8.01 -5.23
C GLY A 154 20.79 6.73 -6.02
N PHE A 155 22.01 6.17 -5.98
CA PHE A 155 22.27 4.85 -6.57
C PHE A 155 21.36 3.75 -5.97
N ILE A 156 21.01 3.87 -4.69
CA ILE A 156 20.17 2.90 -3.96
C ILE A 156 18.73 3.41 -3.83
N GLU A 157 18.52 4.59 -3.27
CA GLU A 157 17.20 5.20 -3.10
C GLU A 157 17.32 6.73 -2.95
N ASP A 158 16.36 7.46 -3.54
CA ASP A 158 16.29 8.91 -3.47
C ASP A 158 15.84 9.38 -2.08
N THR A 159 16.16 10.63 -1.75
CA THR A 159 15.72 11.29 -0.52
C THR A 159 14.73 12.39 -0.81
N TYR A 160 13.89 12.68 0.18
CA TYR A 160 12.87 13.70 0.07
C TYR A 160 12.86 14.55 1.33
N GLN A 161 12.98 15.86 1.14
CA GLN A 161 12.86 16.84 2.20
C GLN A 161 11.44 17.40 2.25
N LEU A 162 10.84 17.35 3.44
CA LEU A 162 9.54 17.98 3.70
C LEU A 162 9.66 19.50 3.86
N SER A 163 8.54 20.23 3.77
CA SER A 163 8.49 21.68 4.07
C SER A 163 8.98 22.03 5.46
N CYS A 164 8.77 21.13 6.42
CA CYS A 164 9.26 21.24 7.81
C CYS A 164 10.78 21.04 7.96
N GLY A 165 11.52 20.83 6.87
CA GLY A 165 12.97 20.65 6.84
C GLY A 165 13.45 19.21 7.09
N HIS A 166 12.61 18.30 7.57
CA HIS A 166 12.98 16.91 7.85
C HIS A 166 13.17 16.07 6.56
N ILE A 167 14.22 15.26 6.54
CA ILE A 167 14.63 14.43 5.40
C ILE A 167 14.27 12.96 5.66
N PHE A 168 13.76 12.29 4.64
CA PHE A 168 13.40 10.87 4.69
C PHE A 168 13.81 10.16 3.39
N HIS A 169 13.91 8.84 3.42
CA HIS A 169 13.90 8.06 2.17
C HIS A 169 12.57 8.28 1.46
N GLU A 170 12.63 8.54 0.15
CA GLU A 170 11.46 8.84 -0.67
C GLU A 170 10.41 7.70 -0.59
N PHE A 171 10.86 6.45 -0.62
CA PHE A 171 9.99 5.28 -0.45
C PHE A 171 9.27 5.26 0.91
N CYS A 172 9.98 5.61 1.98
CA CYS A 172 9.45 5.57 3.34
C CYS A 172 8.39 6.64 3.56
N ILE A 173 8.67 7.88 3.13
CA ILE A 173 7.72 8.98 3.30
C ILE A 173 6.50 8.83 2.38
N ARG A 174 6.68 8.32 1.15
CA ARG A 174 5.55 7.97 0.29
C ARG A 174 4.70 6.84 0.86
N GLY A 175 5.33 5.80 1.40
CA GLY A 175 4.62 4.73 2.10
C GLY A 175 3.78 5.28 3.27
N TRP A 176 4.35 6.18 4.06
CA TRP A 176 3.65 6.86 5.15
C TRP A 176 2.43 7.68 4.67
N CYS A 177 2.62 8.57 3.68
CA CYS A 177 1.56 9.46 3.22
C CYS A 177 0.50 8.79 2.34
N ILE A 178 0.89 7.86 1.49
CA ILE A 178 0.01 7.23 0.48
C ILE A 178 -0.58 5.94 1.02
N VAL A 179 0.27 4.99 1.46
CA VAL A 179 -0.17 3.66 1.90
C VAL A 179 -0.79 3.74 3.30
N GLY A 180 -0.15 4.47 4.21
CA GLY A 180 -0.65 4.70 5.57
C GLY A 180 -1.65 5.84 5.71
N LYS A 181 -1.92 6.61 4.64
CA LYS A 181 -2.75 7.82 4.63
C LYS A 181 -2.39 8.85 5.71
N LYS A 182 -1.12 8.91 6.11
CA LYS A 182 -0.66 9.85 7.14
C LYS A 182 -0.19 11.16 6.54
N GLN A 183 -0.97 12.21 6.74
CA GLN A 183 -0.73 13.54 6.16
C GLN A 183 0.10 14.48 7.05
N THR A 184 0.87 13.91 7.96
CA THR A 184 1.72 14.65 8.89
C THR A 184 3.14 14.09 8.90
N CYS A 185 4.11 14.94 9.19
CA CYS A 185 5.51 14.55 9.32
C CYS A 185 5.64 13.52 10.47
N PRO A 186 6.29 12.36 10.24
CA PRO A 186 6.51 11.36 11.29
C PRO A 186 7.28 11.88 12.52
N TYR A 187 8.01 12.98 12.36
CA TYR A 187 8.85 13.56 13.41
C TYR A 187 8.16 14.72 14.14
N CYS A 188 7.88 15.84 13.44
CA CYS A 188 7.33 17.06 14.06
C CYS A 188 5.78 17.15 14.01
N ASN A 189 5.11 16.18 13.38
CA ASN A 189 3.65 16.18 13.18
C ASN A 189 3.09 17.38 12.39
N GLU A 190 3.95 18.15 11.73
CA GLU A 190 3.53 19.22 10.81
C GLU A 190 2.86 18.62 9.57
N LYS A 191 1.82 19.29 9.06
CA LYS A 191 1.09 18.83 7.88
C LYS A 191 1.99 18.85 6.64
N VAL A 192 1.98 17.75 5.89
CA VAL A 192 2.76 17.60 4.66
C VAL A 192 2.00 18.19 3.47
N ASP A 193 2.70 18.93 2.59
CA ASP A 193 2.16 19.36 1.30
C ASP A 193 2.14 18.21 0.28
N LEU A 194 1.01 17.51 0.21
CA LEU A 194 0.79 16.37 -0.66
C LEU A 194 0.91 16.69 -2.16
N LYS A 195 0.62 17.93 -2.57
CA LYS A 195 0.62 18.30 -3.99
C LYS A 195 2.00 18.09 -4.60
N ARG A 196 3.04 18.46 -3.86
CA ARG A 196 4.44 18.29 -4.28
C ARG A 196 4.86 16.82 -4.34
N MET A 197 4.28 15.94 -3.52
CA MET A 197 4.56 14.51 -3.54
C MET A 197 3.83 13.75 -4.66
N MET A 198 2.67 14.26 -5.11
CA MET A 198 1.79 13.63 -6.09
C MET A 198 2.06 14.03 -7.55
N ASN A 199 3.02 14.92 -7.81
CA ASN A 199 3.39 15.34 -9.17
C ASN A 199 3.89 14.21 -10.09
N ASN A 200 4.07 12.98 -9.57
CA ASN A 200 4.11 11.78 -10.38
C ASN A 200 2.96 10.84 -9.98
N PRO A 201 1.96 10.58 -10.84
CA PRO A 201 0.83 9.70 -10.54
C PRO A 201 1.22 8.23 -10.41
N TYR A 202 2.42 7.84 -10.89
CA TYR A 202 2.99 6.50 -10.69
C TYR A 202 4.46 6.56 -10.25
N PRO A 203 4.74 6.97 -9.00
CA PRO A 203 6.10 7.22 -8.53
C PRO A 203 6.98 5.96 -8.43
N PHE A 204 6.36 4.78 -8.33
CA PHE A 204 7.05 3.50 -8.19
C PHE A 204 7.42 2.84 -9.53
N LEU A 205 7.14 3.51 -10.66
CA LEU A 205 7.45 3.04 -12.02
C LEU A 205 8.56 3.89 -12.68
N ARG A 206 9.39 4.60 -11.90
CA ARG A 206 10.62 5.18 -12.46
C ARG A 206 11.53 4.03 -12.88
N ASN A 207 11.34 3.54 -14.10
CA ASN A 207 12.31 2.72 -14.80
C ASN A 207 13.58 3.55 -14.83
N ARG A 208 14.60 3.10 -14.10
CA ARG A 208 15.97 3.55 -14.27
C ARG A 208 16.38 3.14 -15.68
N THR A 209 16.08 3.98 -16.67
CA THR A 209 16.79 3.93 -17.94
C THR A 209 18.23 4.25 -17.62
N PHE A 210 19.09 3.23 -17.72
CA PHE A 210 20.54 3.37 -17.75
C PHE A 210 20.91 4.59 -18.60
N LYS A 211 21.62 5.53 -18.01
CA LYS A 211 22.53 6.40 -18.74
C LYS A 211 23.84 5.65 -18.89
#